data_AF-A0A817BGE9-F1
#
_entry.id   AF-A0A817BGE9-F1
#
_cell.length_a   1.000
_cell.length_b   1.000
_cell.length_c   1.000
_cell.angle_alpha   90.00
_cell.angle_beta   90.00
_cell.angle_gamma   90.00
#
_symmetry.space_group_name_H-M   'P 1'
#
loop_
_entity.id
_entity.type
_entity.pdbx_description
1 polymer ?
#
loop_
_entity_poly.entity_id
_entity_poly.type
_entity_poly.pdbx_seq_one_letter_code
_entity_poly.pdbx_strand_id
1 'polypeptide(L)' 'YNHAQHVICVVHLWRNVMAKYKSSRLANLMSAAARAFTVTEFNKKFIEIQKISPNCAAYLVDIGNDYI' A
#
# COMPACT_ATOMS: atom_id res chain seq x y z
N TYR A 1 -13.99 -2.43 -24.14
CA TYR A 1 -13.85 -1.98 -22.75
C TYR A 1 -12.45 -1.40 -22.55
N ASN A 2 -12.23 -0.11 -22.89
CA ASN A 2 -10.90 0.54 -22.89
C ASN A 2 -10.80 1.70 -21.87
N HIS A 3 -11.74 1.79 -20.91
CA HIS A 3 -11.81 2.88 -19.92
C HIS A 3 -11.66 2.41 -18.47
N ALA A 4 -11.39 1.12 -18.23
CA ALA A 4 -11.13 0.64 -16.88
C ALA A 4 -9.66 0.90 -16.56
N GLN A 5 -9.39 1.76 -15.56
CA GLN A 5 -8.05 1.87 -15.00
C GLN A 5 -7.68 0.53 -14.38
N HIS A 6 -6.61 -0.08 -14.86
CA HIS A 6 -6.11 -1.34 -14.33
C HIS A 6 -5.32 -1.02 -13.06
N VAL A 7 -5.95 -1.19 -11.90
CA VAL A 7 -5.32 -0.92 -10.59
C VAL A 7 -5.14 -2.20 -9.80
N ILE A 8 -4.09 -2.25 -8.97
CA ILE A 8 -3.91 -3.38 -8.05
C ILE A 8 -5.02 -3.38 -6.99
N CYS A 9 -5.71 -4.50 -6.81
CA CYS A 9 -6.72 -4.59 -5.75
C CYS A 9 -6.03 -4.66 -4.37
N VAL A 10 -6.67 -4.08 -3.35
CA VAL A 10 -6.10 -4.03 -1.99
C VAL A 10 -5.79 -5.43 -1.43
N VAL A 11 -6.58 -6.44 -1.80
CA VAL A 11 -6.38 -7.84 -1.36
C VAL A 11 -5.11 -8.43 -1.97
N HIS A 12 -4.87 -8.21 -3.27
CA HIS A 12 -3.65 -8.65 -3.94
C HIS A 12 -2.44 -7.88 -3.43
N LEU A 13 -2.57 -6.57 -3.22
CA LEU A 13 -1.50 -5.76 -2.64
C LEU A 13 -1.14 -6.24 -1.22
N TRP A 14 -2.13 -6.59 -0.40
CA TRP A 14 -1.89 -7.15 0.94
C TRP A 14 -1.11 -8.46 0.89
N ARG A 15 -1.49 -9.38 -0.01
CA ARG A 15 -0.79 -10.66 -0.22
C ARG A 15 0.65 -10.43 -0.69
N ASN A 16 0.88 -9.45 -1.57
CA ASN A 16 2.21 -9.11 -2.05
C ASN A 16 3.10 -8.56 -0.93
N VAL A 17 2.58 -7.64 -0.11
CA VAL A 17 3.31 -7.10 1.05
C VAL A 17 3.63 -8.21 2.06
N MET A 18 2.67 -9.10 2.35
CA MET A 18 2.89 -10.29 3.18
C MET A 18 4.00 -11.19 2.63
N ALA A 19 3.96 -11.49 1.33
CA ALA A 19 4.91 -12.39 0.70
C ALA A 19 6.33 -11.80 0.64
N LYS A 20 6.45 -10.50 0.32
CA LYS A 20 7.74 -9.80 0.12
C LYS A 20 8.42 -9.44 1.43
N TYR A 21 7.68 -8.92 2.41
CA TYR A 21 8.25 -8.41 3.67
C TYR A 21 8.08 -9.35 4.85
N LYS A 22 7.35 -10.46 4.69
CA LYS A 22 7.09 -11.47 5.73
C LYS A 22 6.57 -10.84 7.04
N SER A 23 5.78 -9.76 6.93
CA SER A 23 5.33 -8.96 8.07
C SER A 23 3.84 -8.66 7.99
N SER A 24 3.07 -9.29 8.88
CA SER A 24 1.63 -9.02 9.04
C SER A 24 1.36 -7.60 9.50
N ARG A 25 2.27 -7.01 10.31
CA ARG A 25 2.17 -5.61 10.72
C ARG A 25 2.21 -4.66 9.52
N LEU A 26 3.18 -4.84 8.61
CA LEU A 26 3.29 -4.00 7.41
C LEU A 26 2.08 -4.18 6.49
N ALA A 27 1.64 -5.41 6.27
CA ALA A 27 0.48 -5.68 5.41
C ALA A 27 -0.81 -5.08 5.99
N ASN A 28 -1.03 -5.19 7.31
CA ASN A 28 -2.20 -4.63 7.97
C ASN A 28 -2.18 -3.10 7.99
N LEU A 29 -1.02 -2.47 8.21
CA LEU A 29 -0.88 -1.02 8.08
C LEU A 29 -1.17 -0.53 6.66
N MET A 30 -0.68 -1.25 5.64
CA MET A 30 -0.99 -0.94 4.24
C MET A 30 -2.49 -1.05 3.96
N SER A 31 -3.15 -2.14 4.41
CA SER A 31 -4.60 -2.31 4.25
C SER A 31 -5.40 -1.22 4.98
N ALA A 32 -4.95 -0.81 6.17
CA ALA A 32 -5.55 0.30 6.90
C ALA A 32 -5.37 1.65 6.19
N ALA A 33 -4.19 1.90 5.62
CA ALA A 33 -3.94 3.09 4.80
C ALA A 33 -4.86 3.11 3.57
N ALA A 34 -4.95 2.00 2.82
CA ALA A 34 -5.80 1.89 1.64
C ALA A 34 -7.30 2.06 1.92
N ARG A 35 -7.74 1.83 3.16
CA ARG A 35 -9.13 2.00 3.62
C ARG A 35 -9.38 3.33 4.34
N ALA A 36 -8.36 4.18 4.47
CA ALA A 36 -8.49 5.46 5.15
C ALA A 36 -9.47 6.36 4.37
N PHE A 37 -10.42 6.95 5.10
CA PHE A 37 -11.41 7.84 4.50
C PHE A 37 -10.85 9.24 4.19
N THR A 38 -9.82 9.66 4.93
CA THR A 38 -9.19 10.97 4.77
C THR A 38 -7.71 10.83 4.39
N VAL A 39 -7.22 11.81 3.64
CA VAL A 39 -5.79 11.92 3.28
C VAL A 39 -4.92 12.02 4.54
N THR A 40 -5.41 12.68 5.60
CA THR A 40 -4.70 12.78 6.88
C THR A 40 -4.50 11.41 7.52
N GLU A 41 -5.53 10.57 7.58
CA GLU A 41 -5.42 9.22 8.14
C GLU A 41 -4.58 8.30 7.27
N PHE A 42 -4.69 8.42 5.94
CA PHE A 42 -3.80 7.73 5.01
C PHE A 42 -2.33 8.09 5.30
N ASN A 43 -2.00 9.37 5.36
CA ASN A 43 -0.64 9.86 5.57
C ASN A 43 -0.07 9.40 6.91
N LYS A 44 -0.87 9.41 7.99
CA LYS A 44 -0.43 8.89 9.30
C LYS A 44 0.00 7.43 9.21
N LYS A 45 -0.81 6.58 8.56
CA LYS A 45 -0.51 5.16 8.39
C LYS A 45 0.68 4.96 7.45
N PHE A 46 0.77 5.74 6.38
CA PHE A 46 1.88 5.65 5.44
C PHE A 46 3.22 6.06 6.07
N ILE A 47 3.24 7.10 6.89
CA ILE A 47 4.42 7.49 7.69
C ILE A 47 4.81 6.38 8.66
N GLU A 48 3.85 5.68 9.27
CA GLU A 48 4.16 4.53 10.13
C GLU A 48 4.82 3.40 9.33
N ILE A 49 4.31 3.08 8.13
CA ILE A 49 4.94 2.11 7.23
C ILE A 49 6.37 2.55 6.89
N GLN A 50 6.58 3.82 6.54
CA GLN A 50 7.90 4.36 6.20
C GLN A 50 8.87 4.27 7.38
N LYS A 51 8.42 4.53 8.62
CA LYS A 51 9.25 4.40 9.83
C LYS A 51 9.64 2.94 10.12
N ILE A 52 8.74 1.99 9.88
CA ILE A 52 9.01 0.55 10.09
C ILE A 52 9.88 -0.01 8.97
N SER A 53 9.58 0.35 7.73
CA SER A 53 10.28 -0.12 6.54
C SER A 53 10.22 0.91 5.42
N PRO A 54 11.27 1.74 5.27
CA PRO A 54 11.39 2.66 4.15
C PRO A 54 11.30 1.96 2.79
N ASN A 55 11.85 0.74 2.69
CA ASN A 55 11.78 -0.09 1.49
C ASN A 55 10.34 -0.51 1.15
N CYS A 56 9.52 -0.82 2.15
CA CYS A 56 8.11 -1.12 1.94
C CYS A 56 7.35 0.13 1.45
N ALA A 57 7.63 1.30 2.03
CA ALA A 57 7.03 2.55 1.56
C ALA A 57 7.44 2.86 0.11
N ALA A 58 8.72 2.73 -0.24
CA ALA A 58 9.20 2.93 -1.61
C ALA A 58 8.51 1.99 -2.61
N TYR A 59 8.44 0.69 -2.30
CA TYR A 59 7.71 -0.28 -3.12
C TYR A 59 6.23 0.08 -3.35
N LEU A 60 5.55 0.64 -2.34
CA LEU A 60 4.16 1.08 -2.48
C LEU A 60 4.03 2.33 -3.36
N VAL A 61 5.01 3.23 -3.32
CA VAL A 61 5.07 4.40 -4.22
C VAL A 61 5.33 3.95 -5.66
N ASP A 62 6.29 3.05 -5.87
CA ASP A 62 6.65 2.56 -7.21
C ASP A 62 5.45 1.90 -7.88
N ILE A 63 4.76 1.01 -7.17
CA ILE A 63 3.51 0.39 -7.64
C ILE A 63 2.45 1.45 -7.93
N GLY A 64 2.32 2.45 -7.06
CA GLY A 64 1.34 3.53 -7.25
C GLY A 64 1.57 4.30 -8.55
N ASN A 65 2.83 4.51 -8.93
CA ASN A 65 3.20 5.26 -10.13
C ASN A 65 3.06 4.44 -11.43
N ASP A 66 3.22 3.12 -11.37
CA ASP A 66 3.10 2.23 -12.55
C ASP A 66 1.67 2.13 -13.12
N TYR A 67 0.65 2.58 -12.38
CA TYR A 67 -0.76 2.53 -12.77
C TYR A 67 -1.40 3.90 -13.07
N ILE A 68 -0.60 4.97 -13.15
CA ILE A 68 -1.05 6.34 -13.48
C ILE A 68 -0.72 6.68 -14.92
#